data_AF-A0A763XJX8-F1
#
_entry.id   AF-A0A763XJX8-F1
#
_cell.length_a   1.000
_cell.length_b   1.000
_cell.length_c   1.000
_cell.angle_alpha   90.00
_cell.angle_beta   90.00
_cell.angle_gamma   90.00
#
_symmetry.space_group_name_H-M   'P 1'
#
loop_
_entity.id
_entity.type
_entity.pdbx_description
1 polymer ?
#
loop_
_entity_poly.entity_id
_entity_poly.type
_entity_poly.pdbx_seq_one_letter_code
_entity_poly.pdbx_strand_id
1 'polypeptide(L)' 'MNEQYASLRTLITRQNGEACVLMSLEVYNSLKETAYLLRFPVNARMLNSCAE' A
#
# COMPACT_ATOMS: atom_id res chain seq x y z
N MET A 1 -5.33 26.29 -7.20
CA MET A 1 -6.04 25.05 -7.58
C MET A 1 -5.08 23.93 -7.28
N ASN A 2 -5.20 23.36 -6.09
CA ASN A 2 -4.12 22.60 -5.51
C ASN A 2 -4.00 21.26 -6.21
N GLU A 3 -2.77 20.89 -6.59
CA GLU A 3 -2.29 19.53 -6.89
C GLU A 3 -2.49 18.55 -5.70
N GLN A 4 -3.40 18.86 -4.77
CA GLN A 4 -3.59 18.26 -3.44
C GLN A 4 -3.92 16.76 -3.46
N TYR A 5 -4.15 16.19 -4.64
CA TYR A 5 -4.46 14.77 -4.84
C TYR A 5 -3.60 14.09 -5.92
N ALA A 6 -2.55 14.73 -6.43
CA ALA A 6 -1.80 14.24 -7.59
C ALA A 6 -1.12 12.87 -7.39
N SER A 7 -0.91 12.41 -6.15
CA SER A 7 -0.62 11.01 -5.91
C SER A 7 -0.62 10.69 -4.43
N LEU A 8 -1.44 9.75 -3.97
CA LEU A 8 -1.33 9.17 -2.61
C LEU A 8 0.06 8.57 -2.34
N ARG A 9 0.84 8.34 -3.41
CA ARG A 9 2.21 7.81 -3.39
C ARG A 9 3.00 8.36 -4.58
N THR A 10 4.24 8.79 -4.35
CA THR A 10 5.15 9.32 -5.37
C THR A 10 6.34 8.39 -5.53
N LEU A 11 6.63 7.95 -6.77
CA LEU A 11 7.81 7.16 -7.08
C LEU A 11 9.02 8.08 -7.28
N ILE A 12 10.08 7.82 -6.51
CA ILE A 12 11.36 8.53 -6.57
C ILE A 12 12.36 7.58 -7.24
N THR A 13 12.79 7.91 -8.46
CA THR A 13 13.80 7.16 -9.20
C THR A 13 15.16 7.86 -9.09
N ARG A 14 16.22 7.08 -8.86
CA ARG A 14 17.60 7.58 -8.78
C ARG A 14 18.39 7.02 -9.95
N GLN A 15 19.24 7.85 -10.56
CA GLN A 15 19.98 7.48 -11.78
C GLN A 15 20.91 6.27 -11.56
N ASN A 16 21.54 6.16 -10.38
CA ASN A 16 22.46 5.08 -10.02
C ASN A 16 22.08 4.40 -8.68
N GLY A 17 20.80 4.34 -8.34
CA GLY A 17 20.35 3.76 -7.06
C GLY A 17 18.97 3.13 -7.14
N GLU A 18 18.56 2.45 -6.08
CA GLU A 18 17.25 1.81 -6.02
C GLU A 18 16.12 2.85 -6.00
N ALA A 19 15.02 2.50 -6.66
CA ALA A 19 13.81 3.31 -6.66
C ALA A 19 13.09 3.19 -5.31
N CYS A 20 12.60 4.31 -4.80
CA CYS A 20 11.87 4.38 -3.54
C CYS A 20 10.48 4.96 -3.76
N VAL A 21 9.51 4.62 -2.91
CA VAL A 21 8.17 5.21 -2.95
C VAL A 21 7.94 6.05 -1.70
N LEU A 22 7.59 7.31 -1.89
CA LEU A 22 7.12 8.19 -0.82
C LEU A 22 5.60 8.08 -0.71
N MET A 23 5.08 7.88 0.50
CA MET A 23 3.64 7.85 0.77
C MET A 23 3.34 8.33 2.19
N SER A 24 2.08 8.63 2.50
CA SER A 24 1.69 8.93 3.88
C SER A 24 1.86 7.70 4.77
N LEU A 25 2.15 7.94 6.05
CA LEU A 25 2.31 6.86 7.03
C LEU A 25 1.02 6.03 7.18
N GLU A 26 -0.14 6.70 7.12
CA GLU A 26 -1.46 6.06 7.17
C GLU A 26 -1.66 5.06 6.02
N VAL A 27 -1.31 5.46 4.79
CA VAL A 27 -1.41 4.59 3.61
C VAL A 27 -0.42 3.43 3.71
N TYR A 28 0.79 3.65 4.20
CA TYR A 28 1.77 2.59 4.42
C TYR A 28 1.28 1.54 5.43
N ASN A 29 0.76 1.99 6.59
CA ASN A 29 0.27 1.09 7.62
C ASN A 29 -0.91 0.25 7.14
N SER A 30 -1.87 0.87 6.45
CA SER A 30 -3.04 0.17 5.89
C SER A 30 -2.65 -0.93 4.90
N LEU A 31 -1.68 -0.66 4.02
CA LEU A 31 -1.14 -1.66 3.09
C LEU A 31 -0.41 -2.78 3.80
N LYS A 32 0.43 -2.44 4.79
CA LYS A 32 1.20 -3.42 5.56
C LYS A 32 0.28 -4.36 6.32
N GLU A 33 -0.78 -3.85 6.94
CA GLU A 33 -1.77 -4.63 7.65
C GLU A 33 -2.54 -5.55 6.71
N THR A 34 -3.00 -5.02 5.57
CA THR A 34 -3.69 -5.82 4.55
C THR A 34 -2.79 -6.95 4.02
N ALA A 35 -1.54 -6.64 3.69
CA ALA A 35 -0.57 -7.64 3.25
C ALA A 35 -0.29 -8.70 4.33
N TYR A 36 -0.25 -8.29 5.61
CA TYR A 36 -0.09 -9.21 6.73
C TYR A 36 -1.30 -10.16 6.86
N LEU A 37 -2.52 -9.64 6.77
CA LEU A 37 -3.75 -10.42 6.85
C LEU A 37 -3.89 -11.40 5.68
N LEU A 38 -3.51 -10.97 4.47
CA LEU A 38 -3.60 -11.77 3.25
C LEU A 38 -2.42 -12.73 3.06
N ARG A 39 -1.37 -12.64 3.88
CA ARG A 39 -0.18 -13.50 3.78
C ARG A 39 -0.49 -14.99 3.92
N PHE A 40 -1.54 -15.34 4.68
CA PHE A 40 -1.95 -16.72 4.88
C PHE A 40 -3.20 -17.03 4.05
N PRO A 41 -3.18 -18.06 3.18
CA PRO A 41 -4.28 -18.33 2.25
C PRO A 41 -5.58 -18.72 2.96
N VAL A 42 -5.48 -19.31 4.16
CA VAL A 42 -6.64 -19.63 5.01
C VAL A 42 -7.31 -18.35 5.52
N ASN A 43 -6.52 -17.39 5.99
CA ASN A 43 -7.02 -16.14 6.53
C ASN A 43 -7.61 -15.24 5.44
N ALA A 44 -7.00 -15.21 4.25
CA ALA A 44 -7.52 -14.48 3.10
C ALA A 44 -8.89 -15.01 2.63
N ARG A 45 -9.09 -16.34 2.61
CA ARG A 45 -10.39 -16.94 2.26
C ARG A 45 -11.48 -16.56 3.25
N MET A 46 -11.20 -16.63 4.55
CA MET A 46 -12.16 -16.29 5.60
C MET A 46 -12.56 -14.81 5.56
N LEU A 47 -11.59 -13.92 5.34
CA LEU A 47 -11.85 -12.48 5.19
C LEU A 47 -12.69 -12.20 3.93
N ASN A 48 -12.39 -12.84 2.80
CA ASN A 48 -13.17 -12.67 1.58
C ASN A 48 -14.60 -13.20 1.73
N SER A 49 -14.80 -14.36 2.38
CA SER A 49 -16.14 -14.92 2.60
C SER A 49 -16.99 -14.15 3.61
N CYS A 50 -16.36 -13.32 4.47
CA CYS A 50 -17.06 -12.49 5.45
C CYS A 50 -17.41 -11.10 4.87
N ALA A 51 -16.73 -10.69 3.80
CA ALA A 51 -16.97 -9.42 3.11
C ALA A 51 -18.07 -9.51 2.05
N GLU A 52 -18.52 -10.72 1.70
CA GLU A 52 -19.74 -10.99 0.93
C GLU A 52 -20.98 -10.96 1.85
#